data_AF-A0A0D2TDR3-F1
#
_entry.id   AF-A0A0D2TDR3-F1
#
_cell.length_a   1.000
_cell.length_b   1.000
_cell.length_c   1.000
_cell.angle_alpha   90.00
_cell.angle_beta   90.00
_cell.angle_gamma   90.00
#
_symmetry.space_group_name_H-M   'P 1'
#
loop_
_entity.id
_entity.type
_entity.pdbx_description
1 polymer ?
#
loop_
_entity_poly.entity_id
_entity_poly.type
_entity_poly.pdbx_seq_one_letter_code
_entity_poly.pdbx_strand_id
1 'polypeptide(L)'
;MSNRTERYQKLCLEESLSRIYQYPIACKELSFILRGAYANLPKPLQSLVFQHTLTAIRLLPEMQTGSAVAAAHFLLQSAEAAFPKQKKSLVVTEFKQAKVAHKRRSKAHREEKGPSQLPQDVLVHIFCLLDLQSLISAGLVCRSWTLAANDNHLWELQYTIFFGRSNNSSRTKTQWSGKSVNKDYTFWEENVITRTDIDWKETFKRAYGGDIAGIAT
;
A
#
# COMPACT_ATOMS: atom_id res chain seq x y z
N MET A 1 -11.39 -22.56 -18.53
CA MET A 1 -11.83 -21.18 -18.19
C MET A 1 -11.51 -20.94 -16.72
N SER A 2 -10.71 -19.92 -16.37
CA SER A 2 -10.35 -19.67 -14.96
C SER A 2 -11.59 -19.47 -14.09
N ASN A 3 -11.57 -20.05 -12.90
CA ASN A 3 -12.63 -19.93 -11.92
C ASN A 3 -12.83 -18.45 -11.54
N ARG A 4 -14.07 -18.01 -11.29
CA ARG A 4 -14.37 -16.62 -10.87
C ARG A 4 -13.59 -16.22 -9.62
N THR A 5 -13.35 -17.17 -8.72
CA THR A 5 -12.52 -17.00 -7.52
C THR A 5 -11.05 -16.73 -7.87
N GLU A 6 -10.46 -17.51 -8.75
CA GLU A 6 -9.07 -17.31 -9.20
C GLU A 6 -8.88 -15.93 -9.84
N ARG A 7 -9.85 -15.50 -10.67
CA ARG A 7 -9.79 -14.17 -11.29
C ARG A 7 -9.84 -13.04 -10.28
N TYR A 8 -10.65 -13.19 -9.22
CA TYR A 8 -10.69 -12.21 -8.15
C TYR A 8 -9.41 -12.20 -7.32
N GLN A 9 -8.85 -13.38 -6.99
CA GLN A 9 -7.60 -13.49 -6.25
C GLN A 9 -6.42 -12.86 -7.01
N LYS A 10 -6.38 -13.01 -8.34
CA LYS A 10 -5.37 -12.35 -9.21
C LYS A 10 -5.39 -10.81 -9.15
N LEU A 11 -6.44 -10.20 -8.60
CA LEU A 11 -6.47 -8.74 -8.42
C LEU A 11 -5.62 -8.27 -7.24
N CYS A 12 -5.17 -9.19 -6.36
CA CYS A 12 -4.32 -8.90 -5.19
C CYS A 12 -4.79 -7.68 -4.39
N LEU A 13 -6.11 -7.62 -4.15
CA LEU A 13 -6.76 -6.46 -3.54
C LEU A 13 -6.39 -6.31 -2.07
N GLU A 14 -6.17 -7.40 -1.35
CA GLU A 14 -5.80 -7.36 0.07
C GLU A 14 -4.42 -6.72 0.25
N GLU A 15 -3.46 -7.14 -0.57
CA GLU A 15 -2.11 -6.61 -0.62
C GLU A 15 -2.12 -5.14 -1.04
N SER A 16 -2.91 -4.81 -2.07
CA SER A 16 -3.07 -3.44 -2.55
C SER A 16 -3.69 -2.50 -1.51
N LEU A 17 -4.60 -3.01 -0.66
CA LEU A 17 -5.20 -2.23 0.44
C LEU A 17 -4.18 -1.91 1.54
N SER A 18 -3.18 -2.77 1.76
CA SER A 18 -2.16 -2.52 2.78
C SER A 18 -1.16 -1.41 2.39
N ARG A 19 -1.13 -1.03 1.11
CA ARG A 19 -0.18 -0.05 0.56
C ARG A 19 -0.85 1.32 0.43
N ILE A 20 -0.29 2.34 1.09
CA ILE A 20 -0.88 3.69 1.15
C ILE A 20 -1.20 4.27 -0.24
N TYR A 21 -0.32 4.04 -1.21
CA TYR A 21 -0.46 4.59 -2.57
C TYR A 21 -1.42 3.79 -3.47
N GLN A 22 -1.67 2.51 -3.17
CA GLN A 22 -2.62 1.66 -3.92
C GLN A 22 -4.00 1.62 -3.27
N TYR A 23 -4.10 1.94 -1.97
CA TYR A 23 -5.35 1.89 -1.22
C TYR A 23 -6.52 2.62 -1.90
N PRO A 24 -6.37 3.87 -2.42
CA PRO A 24 -7.48 4.54 -3.10
C PRO A 24 -7.94 3.83 -4.37
N ILE A 25 -7.02 3.19 -5.10
CA ILE A 25 -7.31 2.43 -6.31
C ILE A 25 -8.03 1.12 -5.94
N ALA A 26 -7.49 0.38 -4.98
CA ALA A 26 -8.09 -0.86 -4.48
C ALA A 26 -9.52 -0.65 -3.94
N CYS A 27 -9.76 0.45 -3.22
CA CYS A 27 -11.10 0.85 -2.78
C CYS A 27 -12.07 1.08 -3.95
N LYS A 28 -11.61 1.69 -5.05
CA LYS A 28 -12.42 1.92 -6.26
C LYS A 28 -12.71 0.60 -6.98
N GLU A 29 -11.72 -0.27 -7.15
CA GLU A 29 -11.90 -1.60 -7.75
C GLU A 29 -12.92 -2.43 -6.96
N LEU A 30 -12.80 -2.46 -5.62
CA LEU A 30 -13.79 -3.11 -4.75
C LEU A 30 -15.18 -2.49 -4.92
N SER A 31 -15.28 -1.17 -5.06
CA SER A 31 -16.54 -0.47 -5.29
C SER A 31 -17.21 -0.90 -6.59
N PHE A 32 -16.43 -1.07 -7.67
CA PHE A 32 -16.94 -1.55 -8.95
C PHE A 32 -17.43 -2.99 -8.86
N ILE A 33 -16.69 -3.87 -8.17
CA ILE A 33 -17.10 -5.26 -7.94
C ILE A 33 -18.40 -5.32 -7.14
N LEU A 34 -18.54 -4.49 -6.11
CA LEU A 34 -19.74 -4.42 -5.29
C LEU A 34 -20.96 -4.02 -6.11
N ARG A 35 -20.86 -2.96 -6.93
CA ARG A 35 -21.98 -2.47 -7.74
C ARG A 35 -22.32 -3.39 -8.91
N GLY A 36 -21.31 -3.93 -9.58
CA GLY A 36 -21.50 -4.64 -10.85
C GLY A 36 -21.72 -6.14 -10.73
N ALA A 37 -21.18 -6.78 -9.68
CA ALA A 37 -21.08 -8.24 -9.66
C ALA A 37 -21.59 -8.89 -8.37
N TYR A 38 -21.58 -8.21 -7.22
CA TYR A 38 -21.73 -8.85 -5.90
C TYR A 38 -22.91 -9.81 -5.77
N ALA A 39 -24.11 -9.41 -6.21
CA ALA A 39 -25.31 -10.25 -6.15
C ALA A 39 -25.19 -11.56 -6.97
N ASN A 40 -24.39 -11.54 -8.03
CA ASN A 40 -24.19 -12.66 -8.96
C ASN A 40 -22.96 -13.52 -8.63
N LEU A 41 -22.20 -13.16 -7.58
CA LEU A 41 -21.03 -13.92 -7.15
C LEU A 41 -21.45 -15.17 -6.35
N PRO A 42 -20.68 -16.28 -6.44
CA PRO A 42 -20.84 -17.42 -5.53
C PRO A 42 -20.71 -17.00 -4.07
N LYS A 43 -21.41 -17.68 -3.15
CA LYS A 43 -21.37 -17.35 -1.70
C LYS A 43 -19.95 -17.25 -1.10
N PRO A 44 -18.99 -18.14 -1.42
CA PRO A 44 -17.62 -18.01 -0.92
C PRO A 44 -16.98 -16.68 -1.35
N LEU A 45 -17.20 -16.28 -2.61
CA LEU A 45 -16.63 -15.05 -3.15
C LEU A 45 -17.34 -13.80 -2.62
N GLN A 46 -18.67 -13.86 -2.37
CA GLN A 46 -19.37 -12.79 -1.64
C GLN A 46 -18.83 -12.61 -0.22
N SER A 47 -18.44 -13.70 0.46
CA SER A 47 -17.83 -13.63 1.78
C SER A 47 -16.46 -12.96 1.71
N LEU A 48 -15.65 -13.32 0.71
CA LEU A 48 -14.32 -12.74 0.52
C LEU A 48 -14.37 -11.24 0.18
N VAL A 49 -15.23 -10.84 -0.76
CA VAL A 49 -15.45 -9.42 -1.10
C VAL A 49 -15.93 -8.63 0.12
N PHE A 50 -16.82 -9.22 0.92
CA PHE A 50 -17.26 -8.61 2.17
C PHE A 50 -16.11 -8.42 3.17
N GLN A 51 -15.27 -9.45 3.34
CA GLN A 51 -14.08 -9.35 4.19
C GLN A 51 -13.13 -8.25 3.70
N HIS A 52 -12.81 -8.21 2.41
CA HIS A 52 -11.93 -7.18 1.84
C HIS A 52 -12.51 -5.76 2.02
N THR A 53 -13.83 -5.62 1.94
CA THR A 53 -14.51 -4.34 2.20
C THR A 53 -14.35 -3.91 3.67
N LEU A 54 -14.49 -4.83 4.63
CA LEU A 54 -14.24 -4.54 6.04
C LEU A 54 -12.76 -4.23 6.30
N THR A 55 -11.84 -4.99 5.72
CA THR A 55 -10.40 -4.75 5.83
C THR A 55 -10.05 -3.36 5.32
N ALA A 56 -10.55 -2.97 4.13
CA ALA A 56 -10.34 -1.63 3.59
C ALA A 56 -10.79 -0.54 4.58
N ILE A 57 -11.99 -0.67 5.13
CA ILE A 57 -12.52 0.30 6.10
C ILE A 57 -11.67 0.36 7.36
N ARG A 58 -11.23 -0.78 7.88
CA ARG A 58 -10.39 -0.86 9.09
C ARG A 58 -8.99 -0.30 8.89
N LEU A 59 -8.46 -0.36 7.67
CA LEU A 59 -7.17 0.22 7.30
C LEU A 59 -7.23 1.75 7.08
N LEU A 60 -8.42 2.34 6.90
CA LEU A 60 -8.56 3.79 6.70
C LEU A 60 -7.79 4.66 7.71
N PRO A 61 -7.75 4.37 9.03
CA PRO A 61 -6.98 5.17 9.98
C PRO A 61 -5.47 5.15 9.76
N GLU A 62 -4.94 4.17 9.04
CA GLU A 62 -3.53 4.07 8.64
C GLU A 62 -3.23 4.87 7.38
N MET A 63 -4.26 5.17 6.59
CA MET A 63 -4.14 5.92 5.35
C MET A 63 -4.10 7.41 5.65
N GLN A 64 -2.96 8.04 5.45
CA GLN A 64 -2.72 9.44 5.86
C GLN A 64 -3.24 10.48 4.85
N THR A 65 -4.03 10.07 3.85
CA THR A 65 -4.30 10.87 2.65
C THR A 65 -5.76 11.29 2.52
N GLY A 66 -5.99 12.47 1.93
CA GLY A 66 -7.34 12.93 1.59
C GLY A 66 -8.02 12.07 0.52
N SER A 67 -7.24 11.52 -0.41
CA SER A 67 -7.70 10.60 -1.45
C SER A 67 -8.24 9.28 -0.87
N ALA A 68 -7.60 8.77 0.19
CA ALA A 68 -8.05 7.57 0.89
C ALA A 68 -9.41 7.73 1.54
N VAL A 69 -9.68 8.87 2.20
CA VAL A 69 -11.00 9.13 2.81
C VAL A 69 -12.11 9.19 1.75
N ALA A 70 -11.85 9.85 0.62
CA ALA A 70 -12.80 9.93 -0.48
C ALA A 70 -13.06 8.55 -1.11
N ALA A 71 -12.01 7.75 -1.34
CA ALA A 71 -12.13 6.41 -1.88
C ALA A 71 -12.87 5.46 -0.92
N ALA A 72 -12.57 5.51 0.38
CA ALA A 72 -13.26 4.72 1.40
C ALA A 72 -14.74 5.10 1.52
N HIS A 73 -15.07 6.39 1.37
CA HIS A 73 -16.46 6.85 1.35
C HIS A 73 -17.20 6.33 0.11
N PHE A 74 -16.56 6.33 -1.06
CA PHE A 74 -17.12 5.75 -2.28
C PHE A 74 -17.34 4.23 -2.15
N LEU A 75 -16.42 3.54 -1.48
CA LEU A 75 -16.55 2.12 -1.13
C LEU A 75 -17.73 1.88 -0.20
N LEU A 76 -17.91 2.71 0.83
CA LEU A 76 -19.07 2.63 1.72
C LEU A 76 -20.39 2.75 0.95
N GLN A 77 -20.53 3.77 0.08
CA GLN A 77 -21.75 3.94 -0.72
C GLN A 77 -22.06 2.72 -1.59
N SER A 78 -21.02 2.12 -2.17
CA SER A 78 -21.15 0.91 -2.98
C SER A 78 -21.56 -0.30 -2.14
N ALA A 79 -20.97 -0.43 -0.94
CA ALA A 79 -21.32 -1.46 0.02
C ALA A 79 -22.76 -1.31 0.54
N GLU A 80 -23.22 -0.09 0.80
CA GLU A 80 -24.59 0.18 1.26
C GLU A 80 -25.66 -0.13 0.22
N ALA A 81 -25.31 -0.08 -1.06
CA ALA A 81 -26.18 -0.45 -2.18
C ALA A 81 -26.16 -1.96 -2.47
N ALA A 82 -25.02 -2.63 -2.27
CA ALA A 82 -24.85 -4.03 -2.62
C ALA A 82 -25.12 -5.02 -1.47
N PHE A 83 -24.88 -4.63 -0.21
CA PHE A 83 -24.93 -5.56 0.91
C PHE A 83 -26.33 -5.73 1.54
N PRO A 84 -26.67 -6.95 1.99
CA PRO A 84 -27.84 -7.21 2.83
C PRO A 84 -27.78 -6.43 4.16
N LYS A 85 -28.94 -6.23 4.80
CA LYS A 85 -29.12 -5.39 6.01
C LYS A 85 -28.06 -5.60 7.10
N GLN A 86 -27.76 -6.85 7.46
CA GLN A 86 -26.78 -7.16 8.52
C GLN A 86 -25.36 -6.71 8.15
N LYS A 87 -24.88 -7.09 6.96
CA LYS A 87 -23.56 -6.73 6.44
C LYS A 87 -23.40 -5.22 6.27
N LYS A 88 -24.46 -4.55 5.77
CA LYS A 88 -24.51 -3.09 5.64
C LYS A 88 -24.35 -2.40 6.99
N SER A 89 -25.10 -2.82 8.00
CA SER A 89 -25.03 -2.24 9.35
C SER A 89 -23.60 -2.28 9.90
N LEU A 90 -22.95 -3.45 9.81
CA LEU A 90 -21.59 -3.65 10.30
C LEU A 90 -20.58 -2.74 9.59
N VAL A 91 -20.64 -2.65 8.26
CA VAL A 91 -19.75 -1.81 7.44
C VAL A 91 -19.92 -0.33 7.78
N VAL A 92 -21.18 0.13 7.98
CA VAL A 92 -21.47 1.52 8.37
C VAL A 92 -20.93 1.83 9.76
N THR A 93 -21.09 0.92 10.73
CA THR A 93 -20.57 1.13 12.09
C THR A 93 -19.05 1.19 12.11
N GLU A 94 -18.40 0.27 11.40
CA GLU A 94 -16.94 0.21 11.25
C GLU A 94 -16.41 1.48 10.57
N PHE A 95 -17.08 1.95 9.51
CA PHE A 95 -16.67 3.17 8.82
C PHE A 95 -16.75 4.40 9.71
N LYS A 96 -17.80 4.53 10.53
CA LYS A 96 -17.91 5.63 11.49
C LYS A 96 -16.75 5.61 12.48
N GLN A 97 -16.42 4.44 13.02
CA GLN A 97 -15.29 4.27 13.95
C GLN A 97 -13.95 4.58 13.28
N ALA A 98 -13.69 4.01 12.10
CA ALA A 98 -12.48 4.24 11.34
C ALA A 98 -12.31 5.71 10.94
N LYS A 99 -13.38 6.41 10.54
CA LYS A 99 -13.34 7.84 10.22
C LYS A 99 -13.00 8.69 11.43
N VAL A 100 -13.50 8.33 12.62
CA VAL A 100 -13.12 9.00 13.88
C VAL A 100 -11.65 8.75 14.22
N ALA A 101 -11.19 7.50 14.12
CA ALA A 101 -9.79 7.14 14.35
C ALA A 101 -8.84 7.87 13.38
N HIS A 102 -9.16 7.89 12.09
CA HIS A 102 -8.43 8.66 11.06
C HIS A 102 -8.35 10.15 11.42
N LYS A 103 -9.48 10.77 11.81
CA LYS A 103 -9.49 12.19 12.23
C LYS A 103 -8.60 12.43 13.45
N ARG A 104 -8.67 11.56 14.48
CA ARG A 104 -7.82 11.66 15.68
C ARG A 104 -6.35 11.60 15.31
N ARG A 105 -5.95 10.64 14.45
CA ARG A 105 -4.58 10.51 13.96
C ARG A 105 -4.13 11.73 13.16
N SER A 106 -4.97 12.22 12.25
CA SER A 106 -4.66 13.43 11.46
C SER A 106 -4.50 14.69 12.31
N LYS A 107 -5.17 14.78 13.47
CA LYS A 107 -5.02 15.91 14.41
C LYS A 107 -3.71 15.81 15.18
N ALA A 108 -3.26 14.61 15.54
CA ALA A 108 -1.96 14.39 16.16
C ALA A 108 -0.78 14.77 15.24
N HIS A 109 -0.98 14.69 13.91
CA HIS A 109 0.03 15.02 12.89
C HIS A 109 -0.16 16.40 12.22
N ARG A 110 -1.02 17.27 12.75
CA ARG A 110 -1.39 18.53 12.08
C ARG A 110 -0.39 19.66 12.40
N GLU A 111 0.46 20.01 11.43
CA GLU A 111 0.90 21.39 11.21
C GLU A 111 0.99 21.67 9.69
N GLU A 112 0.40 22.80 9.30
CA GLU A 112 0.31 23.46 7.98
C GLU A 112 -0.04 22.65 6.71
N LYS A 113 -1.33 22.71 6.31
CA LYS A 113 -1.74 22.49 4.91
C LYS A 113 -1.64 23.80 4.14
N GLY A 114 -0.53 24.01 3.44
CA GLY A 114 -0.48 24.96 2.33
C GLY A 114 -1.33 24.46 1.15
N PRO A 115 -1.97 25.35 0.37
CA PRO A 115 -3.00 24.98 -0.63
C PRO A 115 -2.48 24.29 -1.91
N SER A 116 -1.19 23.93 -2.02
CA SER A 116 -0.59 23.50 -3.30
C SER A 116 0.25 22.21 -3.23
N GLN A 117 0.16 21.43 -2.15
CA GLN A 117 0.95 20.18 -2.03
C GLN A 117 0.22 18.98 -2.65
N LEU A 118 0.97 18.18 -3.42
CA LEU A 118 0.51 16.90 -3.97
C LEU A 118 0.04 15.96 -2.84
N PRO A 119 -0.95 15.09 -3.11
CA PRO A 119 -1.33 14.03 -2.17
C PRO A 119 -0.14 13.15 -1.79
N GLN A 120 -0.09 12.72 -0.53
CA GLN A 120 1.02 11.95 0.03
C GLN A 120 1.30 10.65 -0.74
N ASP A 121 0.24 9.97 -1.20
CA ASP A 121 0.29 8.76 -2.03
C ASP A 121 1.02 9.01 -3.35
N VAL A 122 0.79 10.17 -3.96
CA VAL A 122 1.47 10.58 -5.19
C VAL A 122 2.93 10.89 -4.91
N LEU A 123 3.24 11.56 -3.78
CA LEU A 123 4.62 11.82 -3.37
C LEU A 123 5.40 10.52 -3.13
N VAL A 124 4.83 9.57 -2.37
CA VAL A 124 5.45 8.25 -2.13
C VAL A 124 5.69 7.52 -3.44
N HIS A 125 4.70 7.53 -4.35
CA HIS A 125 4.85 6.91 -5.67
C HIS A 125 5.97 7.54 -6.51
N ILE A 126 6.10 8.87 -6.51
CA ILE A 126 7.21 9.57 -7.15
C ILE A 126 8.53 9.20 -6.48
N PHE A 127 8.56 9.13 -5.16
CA PHE A 127 9.77 8.83 -4.39
C PHE A 127 10.28 7.40 -4.59
N CYS A 128 9.40 6.45 -4.93
CA CYS A 128 9.81 5.11 -5.36
C CYS A 128 10.74 5.11 -6.58
N LEU A 129 10.76 6.20 -7.37
CA LEU A 129 11.61 6.34 -8.56
C LEU A 129 12.96 7.03 -8.27
N LEU A 130 13.15 7.55 -7.06
CA LEU A 130 14.38 8.25 -6.68
C LEU A 130 15.48 7.25 -6.29
N ASP A 131 16.72 7.62 -6.58
CA ASP A 131 17.89 6.95 -6.00
C ASP A 131 17.99 7.28 -4.51
N LEU A 132 18.76 6.48 -3.76
CA LEU A 132 18.88 6.59 -2.31
C LEU A 132 19.27 8.00 -1.85
N GLN A 133 20.21 8.65 -2.56
CA GLN A 133 20.66 9.99 -2.19
C GLN A 133 19.55 11.02 -2.41
N SER A 134 18.91 11.01 -3.59
CA SER A 134 17.77 11.89 -3.87
C SER A 134 16.59 11.66 -2.93
N LEU A 135 16.34 10.41 -2.51
CA LEU A 135 15.30 10.08 -1.54
C LEU A 135 15.59 10.69 -0.16
N ILE A 136 16.83 10.56 0.32
CA ILE A 136 17.26 11.18 1.58
C ILE A 136 17.14 12.70 1.49
N SER A 137 17.61 13.30 0.39
CA SER A 137 17.48 14.74 0.15
C SER A 137 16.02 15.20 0.11
N ALA A 138 15.13 14.46 -0.56
CA ALA A 138 13.70 14.75 -0.59
C ALA A 138 13.09 14.77 0.83
N GLY A 139 13.52 13.85 1.70
CA GLY A 139 13.10 13.80 3.10
C GLY A 139 13.47 15.03 3.94
N LEU A 140 14.37 15.90 3.46
CA LEU A 140 14.80 17.12 4.14
C LEU A 140 14.10 18.40 3.65
N VAL A 141 13.31 18.32 2.56
CA VAL A 141 12.72 19.50 1.90
C VAL A 141 11.66 20.18 2.75
N CYS A 142 10.65 19.42 3.18
CA CYS A 142 9.57 19.90 4.03
C CYS A 142 8.92 18.73 4.76
N ARG A 143 8.13 19.00 5.80
CA ARG A 143 7.51 17.93 6.62
C ARG A 143 6.64 16.95 5.83
N SER A 144 5.90 17.41 4.82
CA SER A 144 5.11 16.52 3.95
C SER A 144 6.02 15.56 3.17
N TRP A 145 7.15 16.05 2.64
CA TRP A 145 8.12 15.22 1.95
C TRP A 145 8.88 14.31 2.93
N THR A 146 9.19 14.78 4.14
CA THR A 146 9.75 13.95 5.21
C THR A 146 8.84 12.77 5.52
N LEU A 147 7.53 13.01 5.64
CA LEU A 147 6.55 11.94 5.87
C LEU A 147 6.52 10.94 4.70
N ALA A 148 6.67 11.39 3.45
CA ALA A 148 6.60 10.52 2.26
C ALA A 148 7.88 9.71 2.12
N ALA A 149 9.03 10.36 2.35
CA ALA A 149 10.33 9.72 2.33
C ALA A 149 10.53 8.73 3.49
N ASN A 150 9.71 8.80 4.54
CA ASN A 150 9.72 7.87 5.68
C ASN A 150 8.70 6.73 5.54
N ASP A 151 8.04 6.57 4.39
CA ASP A 151 7.09 5.48 4.17
C ASP A 151 7.80 4.11 4.29
N ASN A 152 7.24 3.20 5.08
CA ASN A 152 7.90 1.94 5.42
C ASN A 152 8.08 1.02 4.20
N HIS A 153 7.09 1.00 3.30
CA HIS A 153 7.17 0.21 2.07
C HIS A 153 8.21 0.78 1.10
N LEU A 154 8.40 2.10 1.09
CA LEU A 154 9.47 2.73 0.32
C LEU A 154 10.85 2.24 0.79
N TRP A 155 11.09 2.14 2.10
CA TRP A 155 12.35 1.61 2.63
C TRP A 155 12.51 0.10 2.46
N GLU A 156 11.43 -0.68 2.50
CA GLU A 156 11.44 -2.11 2.14
C GLU A 156 11.91 -2.31 0.69
N LEU A 157 11.38 -1.49 -0.23
CA LEU A 157 11.76 -1.51 -1.64
C LEU A 157 13.24 -1.14 -1.81
N GLN A 158 13.71 -0.08 -1.15
CA GLN A 158 15.11 0.35 -1.20
C GLN A 158 16.05 -0.72 -0.62
N TYR A 159 15.66 -1.36 0.49
CA TYR A 159 16.39 -2.48 1.08
C TYR A 159 16.53 -3.64 0.09
N THR A 160 15.43 -4.01 -0.57
CA THR A 160 15.43 -5.08 -1.58
C THR A 160 16.29 -4.73 -2.79
N ILE A 161 16.25 -3.49 -3.27
CA ILE A 161 17.08 -3.04 -4.41
C ILE A 161 18.56 -3.03 -4.05
N PHE A 162 18.91 -2.53 -2.86
CA PHE A 162 20.29 -2.32 -2.44
C PHE A 162 20.96 -3.63 -1.98
N PHE A 163 20.28 -4.41 -1.13
CA PHE A 163 20.82 -5.63 -0.54
C PHE A 163 20.33 -6.91 -1.22
N GLY A 164 19.15 -6.91 -1.85
CA GLY A 164 18.59 -8.11 -2.51
C GLY A 164 19.37 -8.59 -3.73
N ARG A 165 20.30 -7.78 -4.26
CA ARG A 165 21.27 -8.22 -5.28
C ARG A 165 22.40 -9.11 -4.74
N SER A 166 22.67 -9.14 -3.43
CA SER A 166 23.81 -9.89 -2.89
C SER A 166 23.53 -11.39 -2.67
N ASN A 167 22.26 -11.79 -2.52
CA ASN A 167 21.90 -13.19 -2.24
C ASN A 167 21.76 -14.09 -3.49
N ASN A 168 21.94 -13.51 -4.69
CA ASN A 168 21.86 -14.23 -5.97
C ASN A 168 23.21 -14.25 -6.70
N SER A 169 24.32 -14.32 -5.96
CA SER A 169 25.68 -14.48 -6.51
C SER A 169 25.95 -15.88 -7.09
N SER A 170 24.96 -16.45 -7.76
CA SER A 170 25.18 -17.44 -8.80
C SER A 170 23.98 -17.45 -9.74
N ARG A 171 23.87 -16.43 -10.61
CA ARG A 171 23.67 -16.63 -12.06
C ARG A 171 23.51 -15.31 -12.81
N THR A 172 24.45 -15.10 -13.72
CA THR A 172 24.35 -14.35 -14.98
C THR A 172 24.09 -12.84 -14.92
N LYS A 173 25.19 -12.12 -15.19
CA LYS A 173 25.25 -10.78 -15.80
C LYS A 173 24.05 -10.51 -16.71
N THR A 174 23.31 -9.43 -16.46
CA THR A 174 22.82 -8.58 -17.56
C THR A 174 22.79 -7.11 -17.15
N GLN A 175 23.53 -6.38 -17.95
CA GLN A 175 23.77 -4.96 -18.04
C GLN A 175 22.47 -4.15 -18.15
N TRP A 176 22.44 -3.02 -17.43
CA TRP A 176 21.39 -2.01 -17.52
C TRP A 176 21.60 -1.23 -18.82
N SER A 177 20.91 -1.63 -19.89
CA SER A 177 20.75 -0.82 -21.09
C SER A 177 19.28 -0.55 -21.31
N GLY A 178 18.91 0.73 -21.38
CA GLY A 178 17.53 1.16 -21.57
C GLY A 178 16.88 0.52 -22.80
N LYS A 179 15.75 -0.16 -22.57
CA LYS A 179 14.68 -0.36 -23.54
C LYS A 179 13.40 -0.81 -22.82
N SER A 180 12.30 -0.20 -23.25
CA SER A 180 10.93 -0.46 -22.81
C SER A 180 10.45 -1.87 -23.19
N VAL A 181 9.37 -2.28 -22.50
CA VAL A 181 8.40 -3.34 -22.82
C VAL A 181 8.56 -4.69 -22.09
N ASN A 182 7.73 -4.81 -21.03
CA ASN A 182 6.87 -5.95 -20.64
C ASN A 182 7.51 -7.29 -20.24
N LYS A 183 6.96 -7.91 -19.18
CA LYS A 183 7.34 -9.16 -18.46
C LYS A 183 8.26 -8.93 -17.24
N ASP A 184 8.04 -9.47 -16.04
CA ASP A 184 7.06 -10.41 -15.49
C ASP A 184 6.88 -10.14 -13.99
N TYR A 185 5.62 -10.21 -13.52
CA TYR A 185 5.21 -10.02 -12.12
C TYR A 185 5.49 -11.27 -11.25
N THR A 186 6.69 -11.84 -11.32
CA THR A 186 6.99 -13.16 -10.70
C THR A 186 8.06 -13.15 -9.61
N PHE A 187 8.26 -12.03 -8.90
CA PHE A 187 9.27 -11.96 -7.82
C PHE A 187 8.69 -11.87 -6.40
N TRP A 188 7.38 -11.71 -6.21
CA TRP A 188 6.82 -11.28 -4.92
C TRP A 188 6.17 -12.39 -4.08
N GLU A 189 6.63 -13.62 -4.23
CA GLU A 189 6.04 -14.79 -3.54
C GLU A 189 7.05 -15.49 -2.63
N GLU A 190 7.79 -14.76 -1.80
CA GLU A 190 8.45 -15.39 -0.66
C GLU A 190 8.73 -14.40 0.47
N ASN A 191 7.86 -14.37 1.48
CA ASN A 191 8.19 -14.40 2.91
C ASN A 191 6.97 -14.01 3.76
N VAL A 192 6.06 -14.98 3.94
CA VAL A 192 5.01 -14.95 4.96
C VAL A 192 5.61 -15.52 6.25
N ILE A 193 6.41 -14.75 6.99
CA ILE A 193 6.76 -15.11 8.37
C ILE A 193 6.84 -13.83 9.23
N THR A 194 5.90 -13.72 10.18
CA THR A 194 5.90 -12.84 11.37
C THR A 194 6.11 -11.33 11.15
N ARG A 195 5.03 -10.59 10.83
CA ARG A 195 4.99 -9.12 10.94
C ARG A 195 4.95 -8.69 12.42
N THR A 196 6.09 -8.72 13.09
CA THR A 196 6.46 -7.53 13.86
C THR A 196 6.49 -6.36 12.87
N ASP A 197 6.02 -5.18 13.25
CA ASP A 197 6.09 -4.02 12.37
C ASP A 197 7.57 -3.66 12.15
N ILE A 198 8.19 -4.26 11.14
CA ILE A 198 9.61 -4.08 10.82
C ILE A 198 9.76 -2.65 10.33
N ASP A 199 10.49 -1.83 11.10
CA ASP A 199 10.95 -0.53 10.63
C ASP A 199 12.07 -0.75 9.60
N TRP A 200 11.68 -0.73 8.33
CA TRP A 200 12.59 -0.97 7.22
C TRP A 200 13.64 0.13 7.07
N LYS A 201 13.36 1.35 7.53
CA LYS A 201 14.33 2.44 7.49
C LYS A 201 15.46 2.19 8.48
N GLU A 202 15.12 1.82 9.71
CA GLU A 202 16.13 1.47 10.72
C GLU A 202 16.88 0.19 10.35
N THR A 203 16.19 -0.78 9.76
CA THR A 203 16.81 -2.02 9.24
C THR A 203 17.81 -1.70 8.13
N PHE A 204 17.44 -0.81 7.19
CA PHE A 204 18.32 -0.33 6.13
C PHE A 204 19.57 0.36 6.70
N LYS A 205 19.40 1.27 7.67
CA LYS A 205 20.53 1.97 8.31
C LYS A 205 21.51 1.02 8.97
N ARG A 206 21.02 0.00 9.69
CA ARG A 206 21.87 -1.00 10.35
C ARG A 206 22.66 -1.81 9.33
N ALA A 207 22.00 -2.27 8.26
CA ALA A 207 22.66 -3.02 7.20
C ALA A 207 23.71 -2.16 6.47
N TYR A 208 23.37 -0.93 6.12
CA TYR A 208 24.26 0.00 5.43
C TYR A 208 25.48 0.39 6.28
N GLY A 209 25.29 0.62 7.58
CA GLY A 209 26.39 0.88 8.52
C GLY A 209 27.29 -0.33 8.77
N GLY A 210 26.73 -1.55 8.71
CA GLY A 210 27.48 -2.80 8.83
C GLY A 210 28.36 -3.10 7.59
N ASP A 211 27.86 -2.79 6.38
CA ASP A 211 28.60 -2.97 5.13
C ASP A 211 29.85 -2.07 5.05
N ILE A 212 29.76 -0.84 5.56
CA ILE A 212 30.91 0.09 5.60
C ILE A 212 31.98 -0.38 6.59
N ALA A 213 31.59 -1.05 7.69
CA ALA A 213 32.54 -1.61 8.65
C ALA A 213 33.26 -2.87 8.13
N GLY A 214 32.67 -3.61 7.20
CA GLY A 214 33.26 -4.81 6.59
C GLY A 214 34.29 -4.56 5.49
N ILE A 215 34.44 -3.32 5.01
CA ILE A 215 35.42 -2.94 3.97
C ILE A 215 36.70 -2.33 4.57
N ALA A 216 36.71 -2.08 5.89
CA ALA A 216 37.80 -1.40 6.60
C ALA A 216 38.73 -2.32 7.43
N THR A 217 38.81 -3.62 7.10
CA THR A 217 39.75 -4.58 7.71
C THR A 217 40.49 -5.36 6.62
#